data_AF-A0A1E3SG52-F1
#
_entry.id   AF-A0A1E3SG52-F1
#
_cell.length_a   1.000
_cell.length_b   1.000
_cell.length_c   1.000
_cell.angle_alpha   90.00
_cell.angle_beta   90.00
_cell.angle_gamma   90.00
#
_symmetry.space_group_name_H-M   'P 1'
#
loop_
_entity.id
_entity.type
_entity.pdbx_description
1 polymer ?
#
loop_
_entity_poly.entity_id
_entity_poly.type
_entity_poly.pdbx_seq_one_letter_code
_entity_poly.pdbx_strand_id
1 'polypeptide(L)'
;MTSSSDLVAVDLTEREREFIQQALEQWALSAADAPFPFQILGSSTWDEFSDLTVRLKRAVTNGAPLTDLDWARALFLTEITWASDLVGAGLDFATVTGFSDTEAVSLLRGLQRRRKIGGRTRAKLLFPNGGRTRTASEIEEEKQWAENVRREQEGRHYPPGL
;
A
#
# COMPACT_ATOMS: atom_id res chain seq x y z
N MET A 1 -0.18 18.18 12.89
CA MET A 1 0.83 17.45 12.11
C MET A 1 1.37 16.40 13.05
N THR A 2 0.93 15.14 12.93
CA THR A 2 1.50 14.03 13.69
C THR A 2 2.96 13.91 13.29
N SER A 3 3.83 13.81 14.28
CA SER A 3 5.25 13.63 14.05
C SER A 3 5.44 12.29 13.31
N SER A 4 6.40 12.21 12.39
CA SER A 4 6.78 10.96 11.69
C SER A 4 7.12 9.80 12.66
N SER A 5 7.33 10.11 13.95
CA SER A 5 7.64 9.17 15.02
C SER A 5 6.43 8.55 15.72
N ASP A 6 5.22 9.09 15.55
CA ASP A 6 4.06 8.62 16.30
C ASP A 6 3.63 7.22 15.81
N LEU A 7 3.48 6.28 16.75
CA LEU A 7 3.06 4.91 16.45
C LEU A 7 1.54 4.84 16.29
N VAL A 8 1.09 4.29 15.17
CA VAL A 8 -0.32 4.15 14.80
C VAL A 8 -0.66 2.67 14.69
N ALA A 9 -1.64 2.23 15.48
CA ALA A 9 -2.24 0.90 15.32
C ALA A 9 -3.25 0.93 14.16
N VAL A 10 -3.16 -0.04 13.26
CA VAL A 10 -4.14 -0.27 12.20
C VAL A 10 -4.80 -1.61 12.45
N ASP A 11 -6.13 -1.62 12.49
CA ASP A 11 -6.90 -2.85 12.63
C ASP A 11 -6.89 -3.65 11.32
N LEU A 12 -6.02 -4.66 11.29
CA LEU A 12 -5.89 -5.62 10.20
C LEU A 12 -6.53 -6.95 10.60
N THR A 13 -7.18 -7.60 9.64
CA THR A 13 -7.56 -9.00 9.83
C THR A 13 -6.31 -9.88 9.83
N GLU A 14 -6.44 -11.12 10.31
CA GLU A 14 -5.35 -12.09 10.23
C GLU A 14 -4.92 -12.34 8.78
N ARG A 15 -5.88 -12.48 7.87
CA ARG A 15 -5.60 -12.71 6.44
C ARG A 15 -4.92 -11.52 5.77
N GLU A 16 -5.26 -10.29 6.17
CA GLU A 16 -4.56 -9.09 5.69
C GLU A 16 -3.13 -8.99 6.23
N ARG A 17 -2.89 -9.39 7.49
CA ARG A 17 -1.52 -9.48 8.04
C ARG A 17 -0.70 -10.52 7.29
N GLU A 18 -1.27 -11.68 7.05
CA GLU A 18 -0.62 -12.77 6.31
C GLU A 18 -0.29 -12.34 4.88
N PHE A 19 -1.21 -11.65 4.20
CA PHE A 19 -0.98 -11.13 2.85
C PHE A 19 0.21 -10.15 2.79
N ILE A 20 0.27 -9.19 3.73
CA ILE A 20 1.41 -8.26 3.83
C ILE A 20 2.70 -9.01 4.17
N GLN A 21 2.65 -9.96 5.11
CA GLN A 21 3.80 -10.78 5.48
C GLN A 21 4.37 -11.52 4.27
N GLN A 22 3.51 -12.23 3.53
CA GLN A 22 3.91 -12.99 2.34
C GLN A 22 4.49 -12.09 1.26
N ALA A 23 3.91 -10.90 1.07
CA ALA A 23 4.46 -9.92 0.13
C ALA A 23 5.83 -9.39 0.57
N LEU A 24 6.03 -9.08 1.85
CA LEU A 24 7.32 -8.61 2.34
C LEU A 24 8.39 -9.71 2.30
N GLU A 25 8.03 -10.98 2.46
CA GLU A 25 8.95 -12.12 2.33
C GLU A 25 9.55 -12.22 0.93
N GLN A 26 8.82 -11.83 -0.12
CA GLN A 26 9.31 -12.01 -1.49
C GLN A 26 10.56 -11.17 -1.82
N TRP A 27 10.82 -10.11 -1.06
CA TRP A 27 12.06 -9.33 -1.18
C TRP A 27 13.32 -10.08 -0.72
N ALA A 28 13.16 -11.24 -0.06
CA ALA A 28 14.22 -12.20 0.21
C ALA A 28 14.11 -13.47 -0.66
N LEU A 29 13.10 -13.55 -1.53
CA LEU A 29 12.79 -14.69 -2.39
C LEU A 29 12.67 -14.25 -3.86
N SER A 30 11.50 -14.39 -4.48
CA SER A 30 11.31 -14.19 -5.93
C SER A 30 11.70 -12.79 -6.44
N ALA A 31 11.66 -11.78 -5.58
CA ALA A 31 12.04 -10.40 -5.92
C ALA A 31 13.44 -9.99 -5.41
N ALA A 32 14.21 -10.91 -4.82
CA ALA A 32 15.45 -10.58 -4.12
C ALA A 32 16.56 -9.99 -5.00
N ASP A 33 16.61 -10.37 -6.27
CA ASP A 33 17.64 -9.89 -7.21
C ASP A 33 17.11 -8.84 -8.18
N ALA A 34 15.83 -8.45 -8.05
CA ALA A 34 15.20 -7.51 -8.95
C ALA A 34 15.70 -6.08 -8.69
N PRO A 35 16.14 -5.33 -9.73
CA PRO A 35 16.53 -3.94 -9.57
C PRO A 35 15.35 -3.10 -9.06
N PHE A 36 15.49 -2.53 -7.87
CA PHE A 36 14.44 -1.72 -7.24
C PHE A 36 15.03 -0.43 -6.66
N PRO A 37 14.41 0.75 -6.87
CA PRO A 37 14.91 2.03 -6.35
C PRO A 37 14.62 2.19 -4.85
N PHE A 38 15.16 1.30 -4.00
CA PHE A 38 14.91 1.24 -2.55
C PHE A 38 15.25 2.53 -1.79
N GLN A 39 16.03 3.44 -2.39
CA GLN A 39 16.35 4.75 -1.82
C GLN A 39 15.10 5.60 -1.57
N ILE A 40 14.02 5.39 -2.34
CA ILE A 40 12.73 6.06 -2.10
C ILE A 40 12.10 5.66 -0.76
N LEU A 41 12.53 4.55 -0.18
CA LEU A 41 12.08 4.08 1.13
C LEU A 41 12.97 4.60 2.26
N GLY A 42 14.01 5.37 1.94
CA GLY A 42 14.97 5.90 2.92
C GLY A 42 16.08 4.92 3.30
N SER A 43 16.33 3.89 2.50
CA SER A 43 17.48 2.98 2.64
C SER A 43 18.60 3.40 1.67
N SER A 44 19.85 3.43 2.13
CA SER A 44 21.02 3.83 1.35
C SER A 44 21.69 2.64 0.66
N THR A 45 21.52 1.45 1.23
CA THR A 45 22.09 0.19 0.73
C THR A 45 21.01 -0.89 0.59
N TRP A 46 21.34 -1.96 -0.13
CA TRP A 46 20.45 -3.12 -0.23
C TRP A 46 20.30 -3.83 1.12
N ASP A 47 21.35 -3.89 1.93
CA ASP A 47 21.28 -4.49 3.27
C ASP A 47 20.32 -3.71 4.19
N GLU A 48 20.37 -2.37 4.16
CA GLU A 48 19.41 -1.53 4.89
C GLU A 48 17.97 -1.71 4.40
N PHE A 49 17.80 -2.01 3.10
CA PHE A 49 16.50 -2.33 2.54
C PHE A 49 16.02 -3.72 2.99
N SER A 50 16.89 -4.72 2.99
CA SER A 50 16.59 -6.07 3.50
C SER A 50 16.22 -6.04 5.00
N ASP A 51 16.97 -5.30 5.82
CA ASP A 51 16.64 -5.12 7.23
C ASP A 51 15.30 -4.42 7.43
N LEU A 52 14.98 -3.45 6.57
CA LEU A 52 13.69 -2.78 6.56
C LEU A 52 12.54 -3.77 6.28
N THR A 53 12.63 -4.60 5.24
CA THR A 53 11.57 -5.56 4.90
C THR A 53 11.36 -6.59 6.01
N VAL A 54 12.45 -7.11 6.60
CA VAL A 54 12.41 -8.02 7.75
C VAL A 54 11.74 -7.37 8.97
N ARG A 55 12.11 -6.12 9.29
CA ARG A 55 11.53 -5.38 10.41
C ARG A 55 10.04 -5.13 10.22
N LEU A 56 9.63 -4.68 9.03
CA LEU A 56 8.22 -4.43 8.70
C LEU A 56 7.40 -5.73 8.76
N LYS A 57 7.92 -6.82 8.18
CA LYS A 57 7.30 -8.14 8.20
C LYS A 57 7.03 -8.57 9.64
N ARG A 58 8.06 -8.53 10.50
CA ARG A 58 7.94 -8.89 11.91
C ARG A 58 6.92 -8.02 12.65
N ALA A 59 6.93 -6.71 12.42
CA ALA A 59 6.00 -5.81 13.09
C ALA A 59 4.54 -6.10 12.70
N VAL A 60 4.27 -6.27 11.40
CA VAL A 60 2.92 -6.56 10.89
C VAL A 60 2.43 -7.92 11.38
N THR A 61 3.26 -8.97 11.30
CA THR A 61 2.90 -10.31 11.80
C THR A 61 2.53 -10.29 13.28
N ASN A 62 3.25 -9.51 14.10
CA ASN A 62 2.97 -9.39 15.53
C ASN A 62 1.83 -8.41 15.86
N GLY A 63 1.19 -7.78 14.85
CA GLY A 63 0.17 -6.76 15.08
C GLY A 63 0.69 -5.52 15.80
N ALA A 64 2.00 -5.25 15.71
CA ALA A 64 2.62 -4.11 16.37
C ALA A 64 2.22 -2.79 15.67
N PRO A 65 2.02 -1.69 16.43
CA PRO A 65 1.81 -0.39 15.83
C PRO A 65 3.09 0.06 15.11
N LEU A 66 2.92 0.76 13.99
CA LEU A 66 4.00 1.28 13.15
C LEU A 66 3.86 2.79 12.98
N THR A 67 4.95 3.46 12.62
CA THR A 67 4.86 4.85 12.19
C THR A 67 4.05 4.98 10.90
N ASP A 68 3.46 6.14 10.65
CA ASP A 68 2.76 6.37 9.38
C ASP A 68 3.66 6.18 8.15
N LEU A 69 4.96 6.46 8.27
CA LEU A 69 5.94 6.21 7.22
C LEU A 69 6.17 4.71 7.01
N ASP A 70 6.29 3.93 8.08
CA ASP A 70 6.44 2.47 7.97
C ASP A 70 5.18 1.79 7.45
N TRP A 71 4.00 2.27 7.80
CA TRP A 71 2.75 1.83 7.15
C TRP A 71 2.75 2.13 5.66
N ALA A 72 3.22 3.32 5.26
CA ALA A 72 3.35 3.68 3.85
C ALA A 72 4.30 2.73 3.13
N ARG A 73 5.49 2.47 3.70
CA ARG A 73 6.49 1.54 3.16
C ARG A 73 5.92 0.12 3.01
N ALA A 74 5.24 -0.38 4.05
CA ALA A 74 4.65 -1.72 4.03
C ALA A 74 3.60 -1.87 2.93
N LEU A 75 2.66 -0.91 2.80
CA LEU A 75 1.65 -0.96 1.75
C LEU A 75 2.27 -0.84 0.36
N PHE A 76 3.19 0.11 0.16
CA PHE A 76 3.81 0.34 -1.15
C PHE A 76 4.62 -0.88 -1.62
N LEU A 77 5.39 -1.50 -0.73
CA LEU A 77 6.09 -2.75 -1.03
C LEU A 77 5.11 -3.88 -1.35
N THR A 78 4.03 -4.02 -0.58
CA THR A 78 2.98 -5.02 -0.84
C THR A 78 2.35 -4.84 -2.23
N GLU A 79 2.05 -3.60 -2.61
CA GLU A 79 1.49 -3.25 -3.92
C GLU A 79 2.44 -3.65 -5.05
N ILE A 80 3.72 -3.32 -4.92
CA ILE A 80 4.75 -3.63 -5.93
C ILE A 80 4.99 -5.13 -6.03
N THR A 81 5.17 -5.81 -4.90
CA THR A 81 5.45 -7.25 -4.89
C THR A 81 4.34 -8.03 -5.59
N TRP A 82 3.08 -7.72 -5.31
CA TRP A 82 1.97 -8.45 -5.91
C TRP A 82 1.69 -8.02 -7.35
N ALA A 83 1.72 -6.72 -7.69
CA ALA A 83 1.25 -6.26 -8.99
C ALA A 83 2.32 -6.25 -10.08
N SER A 84 3.61 -6.20 -9.72
CA SER A 84 4.69 -6.03 -10.67
C SER A 84 5.45 -7.33 -10.88
N ASP A 85 5.53 -7.79 -12.13
CA ASP A 85 6.46 -8.84 -12.54
C ASP A 85 7.84 -8.28 -12.92
N LEU A 86 7.93 -6.97 -13.17
CA LEU A 86 9.18 -6.31 -13.55
C LEU A 86 10.17 -6.24 -12.38
N VAL A 87 9.65 -5.96 -11.18
CA VAL A 87 10.48 -5.79 -9.97
C VAL A 87 9.95 -6.54 -8.74
N GLY A 88 8.74 -7.08 -8.82
CA GLY A 88 8.10 -7.82 -7.74
C GLY A 88 8.04 -9.32 -8.07
N ALA A 89 6.98 -9.96 -7.57
CA ALA A 89 6.72 -11.38 -7.81
C ALA A 89 5.42 -11.58 -8.61
N GLY A 90 5.02 -10.62 -9.46
CA GLY A 90 3.67 -10.54 -10.02
C GLY A 90 3.09 -11.86 -10.56
N LEU A 91 3.75 -12.49 -11.55
CA LEU A 91 3.24 -13.74 -12.12
C LEU A 91 3.45 -14.95 -11.19
N ASP A 92 4.48 -14.89 -10.34
CA ASP A 92 4.82 -15.98 -9.41
C ASP A 92 4.05 -15.92 -8.09
N PHE A 93 3.40 -14.80 -7.76
CA PHE A 93 2.88 -14.52 -6.44
C PHE A 93 1.87 -15.56 -6.00
N ALA A 94 0.91 -15.89 -6.88
CA ALA A 94 -0.09 -16.91 -6.60
C ALA A 94 0.54 -18.29 -6.41
N THR A 95 1.57 -18.61 -7.18
CA THR A 95 2.29 -19.89 -7.10
C THR A 95 3.06 -20.03 -5.79
N VAL A 96 3.77 -18.98 -5.36
CA VAL A 96 4.67 -19.04 -4.20
C VAL A 96 3.96 -18.76 -2.86
N THR A 97 2.79 -18.11 -2.89
CA THR A 97 2.06 -17.72 -1.67
C THR A 97 0.70 -18.39 -1.51
N GLY A 98 0.12 -18.94 -2.58
CA GLY A 98 -1.22 -19.53 -2.60
C GLY A 98 -2.38 -18.52 -2.62
N PHE A 99 -2.10 -17.21 -2.62
CA PHE A 99 -3.13 -16.18 -2.80
C PHE A 99 -3.52 -16.08 -4.27
N SER A 100 -4.78 -16.37 -4.59
CA SER A 100 -5.29 -16.13 -5.95
C SER A 100 -5.38 -14.63 -6.26
N ASP A 101 -5.32 -14.24 -7.53
CA ASP A 101 -5.44 -12.83 -7.94
C ASP A 101 -6.72 -12.16 -7.45
N THR A 102 -7.84 -12.89 -7.45
CA THR A 102 -9.15 -12.38 -6.99
C THR A 102 -9.17 -12.15 -5.48
N GLU A 103 -8.52 -13.01 -4.71
CA GLU A 103 -8.33 -12.82 -3.28
C GLU A 103 -7.35 -11.65 -3.00
N ALA A 104 -6.19 -11.65 -3.65
CA ALA A 104 -5.15 -10.66 -3.47
C ALA A 104 -5.63 -9.24 -3.79
N VAL A 105 -6.34 -9.05 -4.91
CA VAL A 105 -6.91 -7.74 -5.25
C VAL A 105 -7.96 -7.30 -4.22
N SER A 106 -8.75 -8.23 -3.69
CA SER A 106 -9.77 -7.93 -2.68
C SER A 106 -9.15 -7.48 -1.35
N LEU A 107 -8.11 -8.19 -0.88
CA LEU A 107 -7.34 -7.83 0.31
C LEU A 107 -6.63 -6.48 0.12
N LEU A 108 -5.96 -6.31 -1.02
CA LEU A 108 -5.24 -5.08 -1.33
C LEU A 108 -6.15 -3.85 -1.35
N ARG A 109 -7.33 -3.97 -1.97
CA ARG A 109 -8.34 -2.89 -1.95
C ARG A 109 -8.85 -2.59 -0.55
N GLY A 110 -8.85 -3.57 0.35
CA GLY A 110 -9.12 -3.38 1.79
C GLY A 110 -8.06 -2.51 2.46
N LEU A 111 -6.79 -2.86 2.27
CA LEU A 111 -5.62 -2.16 2.83
C LEU A 111 -5.50 -0.71 2.32
N GLN A 112 -5.81 -0.48 1.04
CA GLN A 112 -5.74 0.82 0.39
C GLN A 112 -6.84 1.81 0.82
N ARG A 113 -7.88 1.35 1.53
CA ARG A 113 -8.91 2.27 2.04
C ARG A 113 -8.28 3.25 3.03
N ARG A 114 -8.72 4.51 2.97
CA ARG A 114 -8.23 5.59 3.86
C ARG A 114 -8.37 5.29 5.36
N ARG A 115 -9.32 4.43 5.73
CA ARG A 115 -9.53 3.99 7.12
C ARG A 115 -8.49 2.97 7.61
N LYS A 116 -7.71 2.38 6.70
CA LYS A 116 -6.62 1.45 6.98
C LYS A 116 -5.29 2.13 6.68
N ILE A 117 -4.60 1.71 5.62
CA ILE A 117 -3.24 2.17 5.33
C ILE A 117 -3.24 3.25 4.25
N GLY A 118 -4.00 3.04 3.17
CA GLY A 118 -3.90 3.89 1.98
C GLY A 118 -4.28 5.35 2.19
N GLY A 119 -3.90 6.19 1.23
CA GLY A 119 -4.24 7.61 1.21
C GLY A 119 -3.04 8.50 0.91
N ARG A 120 -3.34 9.69 0.37
CA ARG A 120 -2.32 10.65 -0.09
C ARG A 120 -1.43 11.17 1.05
N THR A 121 -1.91 11.18 2.31
CA THR A 121 -1.12 11.64 3.46
C THR A 121 0.10 10.74 3.70
N ARG A 122 -0.09 9.41 3.76
CA ARG A 122 1.02 8.46 3.93
C ARG A 122 1.91 8.39 2.69
N ALA A 123 1.32 8.46 1.49
CA ALA A 123 2.10 8.52 0.25
C ALA A 123 3.07 9.72 0.21
N LYS A 124 2.68 10.88 0.75
CA LYS A 124 3.56 12.04 0.86
C LYS A 124 4.74 11.84 1.82
N LEU A 125 4.64 10.92 2.77
CA LEU A 125 5.77 10.59 3.65
C LEU A 125 6.86 9.79 2.91
N LEU A 126 6.47 8.93 1.95
CA LEU A 126 7.40 8.24 1.06
C LEU A 126 8.06 9.20 0.07
N PHE A 127 7.28 10.16 -0.44
CA PHE A 127 7.72 11.09 -1.48
C PHE A 127 7.58 12.55 -1.01
N PRO A 128 8.36 13.00 -0.01
CA PRO A 128 8.18 14.32 0.60
C PRO A 128 8.39 15.47 -0.39
N ASN A 129 9.25 15.25 -1.39
CA ASN A 129 9.54 16.20 -2.45
C ASN A 129 8.85 15.83 -3.78
N GLY A 130 7.98 14.82 -3.77
CA GLY A 130 7.35 14.26 -4.97
C GLY A 130 5.88 14.60 -5.13
N GLY A 131 5.38 14.44 -6.37
CA GLY A 131 3.97 14.63 -6.72
C GLY A 131 3.61 16.05 -7.15
N ARG A 132 2.43 16.20 -7.73
CA ARG A 132 1.89 17.51 -8.14
C ARG A 132 1.40 18.27 -6.91
N THR A 133 2.01 19.42 -6.63
CA THR A 133 1.45 20.40 -5.68
C THR A 133 0.19 20.97 -6.31
N ARG A 134 -0.95 20.69 -5.68
CA ARG A 134 -2.24 21.23 -6.12
C ARG A 134 -2.48 22.59 -5.48
N THR A 135 -2.93 23.53 -6.30
CA THR A 135 -3.43 24.83 -5.87
C THR A 135 -4.74 24.67 -5.10
N ALA A 136 -5.13 25.70 -4.34
CA ALA A 136 -6.41 25.71 -3.64
C ALA A 136 -7.60 25.57 -4.61
N SER A 137 -7.51 26.18 -5.81
CA SER A 137 -8.54 26.07 -6.86
C SER A 137 -8.72 24.63 -7.32
N GLU A 138 -7.62 23.93 -7.63
CA GLU A 138 -7.68 22.53 -8.10
C GLU A 138 -8.25 21.58 -7.04
N ILE A 139 -8.03 21.87 -5.75
CA ILE A 139 -8.62 21.08 -4.65
C ILE A 139 -10.14 21.27 -4.58
N GLU A 140 -10.59 22.51 -4.77
CA GLU A 140 -12.01 22.85 -4.72
C GLU A 140 -12.76 22.28 -5.93
N GLU A 141 -12.18 22.39 -7.12
CA GLU A 141 -12.70 21.80 -8.35
C GLU A 141 -12.84 20.27 -8.26
N GLU A 142 -11.85 19.56 -7.68
CA GLU A 142 -11.93 18.09 -7.48
C GLU A 142 -13.08 17.71 -6.53
N LYS A 143 -13.30 18.50 -5.47
CA LYS A 143 -14.42 18.24 -4.53
C LYS A 143 -15.77 18.43 -5.21
N GLN A 144 -15.93 19.54 -5.94
CA GLN A 144 -17.16 19.84 -6.67
C GLN A 144 -17.43 18.75 -7.72
N TRP A 145 -16.41 18.33 -8.46
CA TRP A 145 -16.52 17.21 -9.39
C TRP A 145 -16.90 15.90 -8.69
N ALA A 146 -16.27 15.56 -7.57
CA ALA A 146 -16.58 14.33 -6.82
C ALA A 146 -18.01 14.34 -6.26
N GLU A 147 -18.50 15.49 -5.79
CA GLU A 147 -19.89 15.67 -5.37
C GLU A 147 -20.87 15.55 -6.55
N ASN A 148 -20.52 16.07 -7.73
CA ASN A 148 -21.31 15.89 -8.95
C ASN A 148 -21.39 14.42 -9.35
N VAL A 149 -20.26 13.72 -9.41
CA VAL A 149 -20.22 12.29 -9.73
C VAL A 149 -21.04 11.48 -8.73
N ARG A 150 -20.91 11.78 -7.43
CA ARG A 150 -21.69 11.08 -6.40
C ARG A 150 -23.19 11.28 -6.59
N ARG A 151 -23.64 12.51 -6.86
CA ARG A 151 -25.04 12.82 -7.16
C ARG A 151 -25.54 12.09 -8.41
N GLU A 152 -24.73 12.04 -9.46
CA GLU A 152 -25.07 11.30 -10.69
C GLU A 152 -25.21 9.80 -10.45
N GLN A 153 -24.34 9.21 -9.61
CA GLN A 153 -24.41 7.79 -9.28
C GLN A 153 -25.59 7.47 -8.35
N GLU A 154 -25.93 8.34 -7.41
CA GLU A 154 -27.12 8.19 -6.55
C GLU A 154 -28.43 8.29 -7.35
N GLY A 155 -28.44 9.05 -8.45
CA GLY A 155 -29.56 9.13 -9.38
C GLY A 155 -29.67 7.97 -10.38
N ARG A 156 -28.64 7.12 -10.50
CA ARG A 156 -28.69 5.92 -11.35
C ARG A 156 -29.36 4.78 -10.60
N HIS A 157 -30.67 4.61 -10.81
CA HIS A 157 -31.32 3.32 -10.56
C HIS A 157 -30.94 2.35 -11.66
N TYR A 158 -30.15 1.32 -11.32
CA TYR A 158 -30.01 0.16 -12.17
C TYR A 158 -31.35 -0.59 -12.19
N PRO A 159 -31.86 -1.00 -13.37
CA PRO A 159 -33.06 -1.82 -13.43
C PRO A 159 -32.82 -3.12 -12.64
N PRO A 160 -33.80 -3.61 -11.86
CA PRO A 160 -33.65 -4.85 -11.13
C PRO A 160 -33.47 -6.03 -12.11
N GLY A 161 -32.31 -6.69 -12.07
CA GLY A 161 -32.06 -7.94 -12.82
C GLY A 161 -30.81 -8.00 -13.70
N LEU A 162 -29.67 -7.48 -13.25
CA LEU A 162 -28.34 -7.88 -13.73
C LEU A 162 -27.52 -8.42 -12.56
#